data_AF-A0A1J3GR93-F1
#
_entry.id   AF-A0A1J3GR93-F1
#
_cell.length_a   1.000
_cell.length_b   1.000
_cell.length_c   1.000
_cell.angle_alpha   90.00
_cell.angle_beta   90.00
_cell.angle_gamma   90.00
#
_symmetry.space_group_name_H-M   'P 1'
#
loop_
_entity.id
_entity.type
_entity.pdbx_description
1 polymer ?
#
loop_
_entity_poly.entity_id
_entity_poly.type
_entity_poly.pdbx_seq_one_letter_code
_entity_poly.pdbx_strand_id
1 'polypeptide(L)'
;FLTLMMRKKLQTQNQKPEETREEWVIWIKEKMEQVLRDEATTSWDKLCIYRVPHYLQENDKKSYFPQIVSLGPYHHGHEHLLPMDHHKWRA
;
A
#
# COMPACT_ATOMS: atom_id res chain seq x y z
N PHE A 1 -35.32 3.03 -14.20
CA PHE A 1 -34.10 3.20 -15.02
C PHE A 1 -32.92 3.81 -14.25
N LEU A 2 -33.07 4.97 -13.60
CA LEU A 2 -32.00 5.62 -12.83
C LEU A 2 -31.38 4.73 -11.72
N THR A 3 -32.19 4.00 -10.96
CA THR A 3 -31.72 3.09 -9.90
C THR A 3 -30.90 1.93 -10.42
N LEU A 4 -31.17 1.45 -11.63
CA LEU A 4 -30.39 0.38 -12.26
C LEU A 4 -29.02 0.89 -12.70
N MET A 5 -28.94 2.14 -13.18
CA MET A 5 -27.67 2.79 -13.53
C MET A 5 -26.83 3.11 -12.30
N MET A 6 -27.46 3.56 -11.21
CA MET A 6 -26.79 3.76 -9.91
C MET A 6 -26.21 2.46 -9.36
N ARG A 7 -26.99 1.35 -9.42
CA ARG A 7 -26.52 0.01 -9.00
C ARG A 7 -25.39 -0.52 -9.86
N LYS A 8 -25.45 -0.35 -11.19
CA LYS A 8 -24.33 -0.70 -12.08
C LYS A 8 -23.07 0.10 -11.76
N LYS A 9 -23.18 1.40 -11.49
CA LYS A 9 -22.07 2.31 -11.18
C LYS A 9 -21.39 1.97 -9.84
N LEU A 10 -22.16 1.53 -8.84
CA LEU A 10 -21.65 1.04 -7.55
C LEU A 10 -20.98 -0.34 -7.67
N GLN A 11 -21.49 -1.21 -8.55
CA GLN A 11 -20.87 -2.51 -8.84
C GLN A 11 -19.59 -2.39 -9.66
N THR A 12 -19.46 -1.39 -10.54
CA THR A 12 -18.23 -1.15 -11.32
C THR A 12 -17.06 -0.67 -10.45
N GLN A 13 -17.32 -0.13 -9.26
CA GLN A 13 -16.26 0.31 -8.34
C GLN A 13 -15.69 -0.80 -7.44
N ASN A 14 -16.32 -1.98 -7.40
CA ASN A 14 -15.94 -3.06 -6.47
C ASN A 14 -15.43 -4.34 -7.17
N GLN A 15 -15.13 -4.28 -8.47
CA GLN A 15 -14.46 -5.38 -9.15
C GLN A 15 -12.95 -5.21 -8.99
N LYS A 16 -12.37 -5.92 -8.02
CA LYS A 16 -10.92 -6.06 -7.92
C LYS A 16 -10.44 -6.90 -9.11
N PRO A 17 -9.60 -6.36 -10.01
CA PRO A 17 -9.03 -7.14 -11.09
C PRO A 17 -8.15 -8.26 -10.53
N GLU A 18 -7.91 -9.31 -11.34
CA GLU A 18 -6.77 -10.19 -11.14
C GLU A 18 -5.52 -9.37 -11.48
N GLU A 19 -5.05 -8.59 -10.50
CA GLU A 19 -4.03 -7.55 -10.70
C GLU A 19 -2.65 -8.19 -10.76
N THR A 20 -2.05 -8.17 -11.94
CA THR A 20 -0.61 -8.39 -12.07
C THR A 20 0.13 -7.29 -11.31
N ARG A 21 1.34 -7.61 -10.83
CA ARG A 21 2.17 -6.65 -10.07
C ARG A 21 2.38 -5.35 -10.85
N GLU A 22 2.49 -5.46 -12.17
CA GLU A 22 2.66 -4.34 -13.10
C GLU A 22 1.42 -3.45 -13.15
N GLU A 23 0.22 -4.03 -13.27
CA GLU A 23 -1.05 -3.29 -13.28
C GLU A 23 -1.28 -2.56 -11.95
N TRP A 24 -1.00 -3.21 -10.82
CA TRP A 24 -1.13 -2.59 -9.50
C TRP A 24 -0.17 -1.41 -9.33
N VAL A 25 1.07 -1.54 -9.80
CA VAL A 25 2.05 -0.44 -9.76
C VAL A 25 1.62 0.73 -10.65
N ILE A 26 1.06 0.46 -11.84
CA ILE A 26 0.53 1.50 -12.73
C ILE A 26 -0.64 2.22 -12.07
N TRP A 27 -1.58 1.48 -11.49
CA TRP A 27 -2.75 2.03 -10.80
C TRP A 27 -2.35 2.91 -9.61
N ILE A 28 -1.40 2.47 -8.78
CA ILE A 28 -0.88 3.29 -7.68
C ILE A 28 -0.29 4.59 -8.19
N LYS A 29 0.56 4.52 -9.22
CA LYS A 29 1.19 5.71 -9.80
C LYS A 29 0.13 6.69 -10.30
N GLU A 30 -0.87 6.21 -11.03
CA GLU A 30 -1.97 7.06 -11.52
C GLU A 30 -2.74 7.71 -10.37
N LYS A 31 -3.01 6.95 -9.30
CA LYS A 31 -3.69 7.48 -8.11
C LYS A 31 -2.85 8.52 -7.38
N MET A 32 -1.54 8.33 -7.25
CA MET A 32 -0.65 9.33 -6.67
C MET A 32 -0.66 10.62 -7.50
N GLU A 33 -0.56 10.53 -8.82
CA GLU A 33 -0.64 11.68 -9.73
C GLU A 33 -1.98 12.43 -9.63
N GLN A 34 -3.09 11.70 -9.43
CA GLN A 34 -4.40 12.31 -9.17
C GLN A 34 -4.41 13.11 -7.87
N VAL A 35 -3.84 12.55 -6.80
CA VAL A 35 -3.77 13.19 -5.47
C VAL A 35 -2.93 14.48 -5.53
N LEU A 36 -1.78 14.47 -6.21
CA LEU A 36 -0.87 15.62 -6.31
C LEU A 36 -1.47 16.82 -7.04
N ARG A 37 -2.47 16.60 -7.90
CA ARG A 37 -3.19 17.68 -8.60
C ARG A 37 -4.23 18.37 -7.71
N ASP A 38 -4.69 17.72 -6.64
CA ASP A 38 -5.61 18.33 -5.68
C ASP A 38 -4.82 19.16 -4.66
N GLU A 39 -4.95 20.49 -4.69
CA GLU A 39 -4.18 21.50 -3.93
C GLU A 39 -4.17 21.29 -2.39
N ALA A 40 -5.06 20.47 -1.86
CA ALA A 40 -5.11 20.09 -0.44
C ALA A 40 -3.94 19.20 0.04
N THR A 41 -3.01 18.80 -0.84
CA THR A 41 -2.07 17.69 -0.61
C THR A 41 -0.59 18.02 -0.71
N THR A 42 -0.19 19.29 -0.55
CA THR A 42 1.23 19.71 -0.45
C THR A 42 2.07 18.99 0.64
N SER A 43 1.46 18.13 1.46
CA SER A 43 2.15 17.31 2.46
C SER A 43 2.47 15.87 2.05
N TRP A 44 1.84 15.30 1.01
CA TRP A 44 2.02 13.88 0.67
C TRP A 44 3.35 13.59 -0.02
N ASP A 45 3.91 14.55 -0.77
CA ASP A 45 5.28 14.47 -1.30
C ASP A 45 6.35 14.34 -0.21
N LYS A 46 6.01 14.69 1.03
CA LYS A 46 6.89 14.56 2.20
C LYS A 46 6.66 13.24 2.96
N LEU A 47 5.57 12.51 2.67
CA LEU A 47 5.25 11.25 3.33
C LEU A 47 5.98 10.10 2.63
N CYS A 48 7.08 9.69 3.23
CA CYS A 48 7.93 8.62 2.71
C CYS A 48 8.34 7.67 3.83
N ILE A 49 8.40 6.37 3.48
CA ILE A 49 8.94 5.33 4.34
C ILE A 49 10.43 5.23 4.03
N TYR A 50 11.27 5.72 4.93
CA TYR A 50 12.71 5.69 4.76
C TYR A 50 13.30 4.33 5.14
N ARG A 51 14.32 3.90 4.38
CA ARG A 51 15.15 2.75 4.75
C ARG A 51 16.23 3.21 5.72
N VAL A 52 16.38 2.51 6.84
CA VAL A 52 17.43 2.78 7.83
C VAL A 52 18.80 2.48 7.19
N PRO A 53 19.78 3.40 7.23
CA PRO A 53 21.15 3.13 6.77
C PRO A 53 21.79 1.92 7.46
N HIS A 54 22.61 1.15 6.72
CA HIS A 54 23.18 -0.11 7.23
C HIS A 54 24.03 0.08 8.50
N TYR A 55 24.86 1.12 8.55
CA TYR A 55 25.74 1.39 9.69
C TYR A 55 24.98 1.67 10.99
N LEU A 56 23.72 2.17 10.92
CA LEU A 56 22.87 2.35 12.11
C LEU A 56 22.28 1.02 12.59
N GLN A 57 22.09 0.05 11.68
CA GLN A 57 21.52 -1.25 12.01
C GLN A 57 22.53 -2.19 12.66
N GLU A 58 23.84 -1.95 12.50
CA GLU A 58 24.90 -2.86 12.97
C GLU A 58 24.87 -3.09 14.49
N ASN A 59 24.54 -2.06 15.25
CA ASN A 59 24.50 -2.13 16.72
C ASN A 59 23.24 -2.82 17.26
N ASP A 60 22.10 -2.71 16.58
CA ASP A 60 20.86 -3.38 16.96
C ASP A 60 19.94 -3.63 15.77
N LYS A 61 20.18 -4.74 15.09
CA LYS A 61 19.37 -5.15 13.94
C LYS A 61 17.91 -5.42 14.30
N LYS A 62 17.63 -5.87 15.53
CA LYS A 62 16.26 -6.28 15.92
C LYS A 62 15.35 -5.08 16.09
N SER A 63 15.88 -3.94 16.51
CA SER A 63 15.11 -2.69 16.67
C SER A 63 14.56 -2.12 15.37
N TYR A 64 15.15 -2.47 14.23
CA TYR A 64 14.73 -1.95 12.91
C TYR A 64 13.90 -2.95 12.09
N PHE A 65 13.78 -4.20 12.55
CA PHE A 65 12.97 -5.22 11.89
C PHE A 65 11.62 -5.40 12.59
N PRO A 66 10.51 -5.44 11.84
CA PRO A 66 9.20 -5.68 12.41
C PRO A 66 9.15 -7.06 13.08
N GLN A 67 8.58 -7.08 14.29
CA GLN A 67 8.45 -8.29 15.10
C GLN A 67 7.07 -8.97 14.93
N ILE A 68 6.03 -8.18 14.64
CA ILE A 68 4.64 -8.64 14.61
C ILE A 68 3.99 -8.29 13.27
N VAL A 69 4.01 -7.00 12.91
CA VAL A 69 3.40 -6.48 11.68
C VAL A 69 4.41 -5.65 10.90
N SER A 70 4.49 -5.88 9.60
CA SER A 70 5.21 -5.01 8.68
C SER A 70 4.24 -4.14 7.89
N LEU A 71 4.60 -2.87 7.70
CA LEU A 71 3.86 -1.95 6.83
C LEU A 71 4.52 -1.95 5.45
N GLY A 72 3.72 -2.17 4.42
CA GLY A 72 4.18 -2.17 3.03
C GLY A 72 5.03 -3.38 2.62
N PRO A 73 5.62 -3.35 1.41
CA PRO A 73 6.23 -4.51 0.76
C PRO A 73 7.64 -4.86 1.27
N TYR A 74 8.28 -3.98 2.06
CA TYR A 74 9.69 -4.10 2.44
C TYR A 74 10.05 -5.36 3.22
N HIS A 75 9.10 -5.95 3.93
CA HIS A 75 9.32 -7.15 4.75
C HIS A 75 8.39 -8.29 4.34
N HIS A 76 7.96 -8.31 3.07
CA HIS A 76 7.14 -9.39 2.54
C HIS A 76 7.95 -10.69 2.46
N GLY A 77 7.32 -11.83 2.78
CA GLY A 77 7.92 -13.16 2.66
C GLY A 77 8.77 -13.62 3.85
N HIS A 78 8.91 -12.81 4.91
CA HIS A 78 9.53 -13.28 6.15
C HIS A 78 8.57 -14.17 6.94
N GLU A 79 9.02 -15.37 7.29
CA GLU A 79 8.21 -16.42 7.91
C GLU A 79 7.47 -15.95 9.18
N HIS A 80 8.14 -15.19 10.04
CA HIS A 80 7.57 -14.68 11.29
C HIS A 80 6.51 -13.58 11.09
N LEU A 81 6.39 -13.03 9.87
CA LEU A 81 5.42 -11.97 9.52
C LEU A 81 4.26 -12.49 8.67
N LEU A 82 4.38 -13.69 8.09
CA LEU A 82 3.35 -14.33 7.27
C LEU A 82 1.97 -14.38 7.95
N PRO A 83 1.85 -14.68 9.27
CA PRO A 83 0.54 -14.72 9.92
C PRO A 83 -0.24 -13.40 9.76
N MET A 84 0.47 -12.27 9.72
CA MET A 84 -0.14 -10.95 9.61
C MET A 84 -0.37 -10.49 8.17
N ASP A 85 0.24 -11.15 7.17
CA ASP A 85 0.06 -10.78 5.76
C ASP A 85 -1.40 -10.97 5.30
N HIS A 86 -2.10 -11.99 5.80
CA HIS A 86 -3.53 -12.18 5.52
C HIS A 86 -4.41 -11.05 6.08
N HIS A 87 -3.98 -10.42 7.19
CA HIS A 87 -4.72 -9.33 7.81
C HIS A 87 -4.60 -8.02 7.03
N LYS A 88 -3.50 -7.82 6.27
CA LYS A 88 -3.30 -6.62 5.44
C LYS A 88 -4.37 -6.46 4.37
N TRP A 89 -4.91 -7.57 3.86
CA TRP A 89 -5.96 -7.57 2.84
C TRP A 89 -7.36 -7.26 3.37
N ARG A 90 -7.55 -7.27 4.70
CA ARG A 90 -8.84 -7.01 5.35
C ARG A 90 -8.98 -5.57 5.86
N ALA A 91 -7.91 -4.79 5.79
CA ALA A 91 -7.84 -3.40 6.26
C ALA A 91 -8.25 -2.41 5.17
#